data_AF-A0A8C0XRP2-F1
#
_entry.id   AF-A0A8C0XRP2-F1
#
_cell.length_a   1.000
_cell.length_b   1.000
_cell.length_c   1.000
_cell.angle_alpha   90.00
_cell.angle_beta   90.00
_cell.angle_gamma   90.00
#
_symmetry.space_group_name_H-M   'P 1'
#
loop_
_entity.id
_entity.type
_entity.pdbx_description
1 polymer ?
#
loop_
_entity_poly.entity_id
_entity_poly.type
_entity_poly.pdbx_seq_one_letter_code
_entity_poly.pdbx_strand_id
1 'polypeptide(L)'
;MVLKTVLLLAQVAQVLMLENGLMRKPPMGWLAWERFRCNIDCVEDPKNCISEQLFMDMADRLAQDGWRDLGYVYLNIDDCWIGGRDSKGRLVPDSKRFPHGIAFLADYAHSLGLKLGIYADMGSFTCMGYPGTTLDKVEQDAQTFAEWKVDMLKLDGCYSTSKERAEGYPKMAAALNATGRPIAFSCSWPAYEGGLPPRVNYSLLADICNLWRNYDDIQDSWTSVLSILDWFVNHQDELQPVAGPGHWNDPDMVPAWKGMALGSPSMPALLPTVLCSSFQ
;
A
#
# COMPACT_ATOMS: atom_id res chain seq x y z
N MET A 1 -54.64 -24.69 -22.40
CA MET A 1 -53.51 -24.90 -21.48
C MET A 1 -52.55 -23.73 -21.68
N VAL A 2 -52.61 -22.70 -20.84
CA VAL A 2 -51.79 -21.49 -20.99
C VAL A 2 -50.48 -21.71 -20.24
N LEU A 3 -49.38 -21.81 -20.98
CA LEU A 3 -48.03 -21.99 -20.45
C LEU A 3 -47.57 -20.67 -19.83
N LYS A 4 -47.50 -20.59 -18.50
CA LYS A 4 -46.95 -19.43 -17.78
C LYS A 4 -45.42 -19.52 -17.80
N THR A 5 -44.78 -18.66 -18.59
CA THR A 5 -43.34 -18.41 -18.53
C THR A 5 -43.03 -17.66 -17.23
N VAL A 6 -42.35 -18.30 -16.29
CA VAL A 6 -41.85 -17.67 -15.07
C VAL A 6 -40.46 -17.10 -15.39
N LEU A 7 -40.33 -15.78 -15.44
CA LEU A 7 -39.03 -15.12 -15.43
C LEU A 7 -38.46 -15.19 -14.01
N LEU A 8 -37.34 -15.90 -13.82
CA LEU A 8 -36.51 -15.79 -12.63
C LEU A 8 -35.71 -14.49 -12.72
N LEU A 9 -36.08 -13.48 -11.93
CA LEU A 9 -35.22 -12.34 -11.63
C LEU A 9 -34.17 -12.81 -10.62
N ALA A 10 -32.95 -13.10 -11.09
CA ALA A 10 -31.81 -13.28 -10.21
C ALA A 10 -31.43 -11.92 -9.60
N GLN A 11 -31.76 -11.71 -8.32
CA GLN A 11 -31.17 -10.62 -7.55
C GLN A 11 -29.70 -10.96 -7.34
N VAL A 12 -28.83 -10.34 -8.13
CA VAL A 12 -27.39 -10.36 -7.87
C VAL A 12 -27.17 -9.40 -6.70
N ALA A 13 -27.10 -9.93 -5.48
CA ALA A 13 -26.53 -9.18 -4.38
C ALA A 13 -25.07 -8.93 -4.73
N GLN A 14 -24.68 -7.65 -4.89
CA GLN A 14 -23.27 -7.28 -4.97
C GLN A 14 -22.65 -7.59 -3.62
N VAL A 15 -21.98 -8.74 -3.51
CA VAL A 15 -21.19 -9.05 -2.34
C VAL A 15 -19.93 -8.19 -2.42
N LEU A 16 -19.76 -7.28 -1.45
CA LEU A 16 -18.60 -6.41 -1.29
C LEU A 16 -17.39 -7.20 -0.76
N MET A 17 -16.98 -8.25 -1.48
CA MET A 17 -15.81 -9.05 -1.14
C MET A 17 -14.67 -8.65 -2.08
N LEU A 18 -13.54 -8.22 -1.53
CA LEU A 18 -12.26 -7.96 -2.22
C LEU A 18 -11.54 -9.27 -2.56
N GLU A 19 -12.27 -10.35 -2.85
CA GLU A 19 -11.73 -11.56 -3.47
C GLU A 19 -11.31 -11.25 -4.93
N ASN A 20 -10.28 -10.42 -5.06
CA ASN A 20 -9.78 -9.79 -6.28
C ASN A 20 -8.70 -10.63 -6.97
N GLY A 21 -8.42 -11.83 -6.45
CA GLY A 21 -7.44 -12.77 -6.99
C GLY A 21 -5.97 -12.42 -6.70
N LEU A 22 -5.69 -11.33 -5.96
CA LEU A 22 -4.34 -10.87 -5.66
C LEU A 22 -3.84 -11.39 -4.30
N MET A 23 -2.54 -11.21 -4.03
CA MET A 23 -1.88 -11.51 -2.76
C MET A 23 -2.16 -12.91 -2.19
N ARG A 24 -2.28 -13.93 -3.05
CA ARG A 24 -2.40 -15.34 -2.60
C ARG A 24 -1.17 -15.83 -1.84
N LYS A 25 -0.06 -15.12 -1.96
CA LYS A 25 1.10 -15.14 -1.08
C LYS A 25 1.36 -13.72 -0.59
N PRO A 26 2.09 -13.52 0.53
CA PRO A 26 2.45 -12.19 0.99
C PRO A 26 3.14 -11.37 -0.12
N PRO A 27 2.88 -10.06 -0.21
CA PRO A 27 3.55 -9.20 -1.16
C PRO A 27 5.05 -9.16 -0.91
N MET A 28 5.84 -9.23 -1.99
CA MET A 28 7.27 -8.98 -1.95
C MET A 28 7.59 -7.82 -2.89
N GLY A 29 8.37 -6.87 -2.41
CA GLY A 29 8.72 -5.67 -3.17
C GLY A 29 9.55 -4.69 -2.37
N TRP A 30 9.55 -3.44 -2.82
CA TRP A 30 10.25 -2.31 -2.22
C TRP A 30 9.28 -1.16 -1.92
N LEU A 31 9.46 -0.49 -0.78
CA LEU A 31 8.67 0.67 -0.37
C LEU A 31 9.60 1.80 0.12
N ALA A 32 9.33 3.04 -0.33
CA ALA A 32 10.26 4.15 -0.13
C ALA A 32 10.40 4.66 1.32
N TRP A 33 9.37 4.49 2.16
CA TRP A 33 9.20 5.23 3.41
C TRP A 33 10.34 5.09 4.41
N GLU A 34 10.67 3.88 4.87
CA GLU A 34 11.62 3.68 5.98
C GLU A 34 12.97 4.37 5.70
N ARG A 35 13.49 4.21 4.49
CA ARG A 35 14.81 4.71 4.10
C ARG A 35 14.81 6.15 3.59
N PHE A 36 13.82 6.55 2.78
CA PHE A 36 13.83 7.84 2.07
C PHE A 36 12.87 8.87 2.69
N ARG A 37 11.90 8.41 3.48
CA ARG A 37 10.94 9.24 4.24
C ARG A 37 10.31 10.30 3.33
N CYS A 38 10.17 11.51 3.83
CA CYS A 38 9.66 12.67 3.10
C CYS A 38 10.79 13.59 2.61
N ASN A 39 11.91 13.05 2.11
CA ASN A 39 12.96 13.88 1.54
C ASN A 39 12.51 14.46 0.19
N ILE A 40 12.25 15.76 0.12
CA ILE A 40 11.81 16.44 -1.12
C ILE A 40 12.85 17.43 -1.67
N ASP A 41 14.02 17.52 -1.03
CA ASP A 41 15.09 18.42 -1.47
C ASP A 41 15.90 17.80 -2.60
N CYS A 42 15.37 17.90 -3.82
CA CYS A 42 16.05 17.44 -5.01
C CYS A 42 17.14 18.39 -5.53
N VAL A 43 17.36 19.54 -4.86
CA VAL A 43 18.44 20.47 -5.24
C VAL A 43 19.72 20.05 -4.53
N GLU A 44 19.66 19.88 -3.21
CA GLU A 44 20.81 19.51 -2.41
C GLU A 44 21.00 17.98 -2.32
N ASP A 45 19.92 17.20 -2.45
CA ASP A 45 19.96 15.73 -2.38
C ASP A 45 19.21 15.02 -3.54
N PRO A 46 19.61 15.27 -4.80
CA PRO A 46 18.91 14.78 -5.99
C PRO A 46 18.86 13.25 -6.12
N LYS A 47 19.72 12.53 -5.41
CA LYS A 47 19.81 11.05 -5.50
C LYS A 47 18.93 10.33 -4.48
N ASN A 48 18.48 11.02 -3.42
CA ASN A 48 17.67 10.41 -2.37
C ASN A 48 16.34 11.13 -2.16
N CYS A 49 16.08 12.24 -2.86
CA CYS A 49 14.77 12.87 -2.80
C CYS A 49 13.69 11.98 -3.47
N ILE A 50 12.47 12.01 -2.94
CA ILE A 50 11.29 11.34 -3.50
C ILE A 50 10.99 11.95 -4.86
N SER A 51 11.40 11.28 -5.92
CA SER A 51 11.31 11.73 -7.31
C SER A 51 11.16 10.55 -8.25
N GLU A 52 10.67 10.77 -9.47
CA GLU A 52 10.56 9.71 -10.48
C GLU A 52 11.90 9.01 -10.72
N GLN A 53 13.01 9.74 -10.67
CA GLN A 53 14.35 9.20 -10.87
C GLN A 53 14.70 8.16 -9.79
N LEU A 54 14.37 8.43 -8.52
CA LEU A 54 14.56 7.48 -7.44
C LEU A 54 13.82 6.16 -7.72
N PHE A 55 12.57 6.23 -8.15
CA PHE A 55 11.77 5.03 -8.45
C PHE A 55 12.26 4.31 -9.70
N MET A 56 12.69 5.03 -10.73
CA MET A 56 13.28 4.42 -11.93
C MET A 56 14.59 3.70 -11.60
N ASP A 57 15.48 4.32 -10.82
CA ASP A 57 16.73 3.71 -10.37
C ASP A 57 16.45 2.42 -9.56
N MET A 58 15.49 2.46 -8.63
CA MET A 58 15.10 1.28 -7.85
C MET A 58 14.45 0.19 -8.69
N ALA A 59 13.64 0.56 -9.69
CA ALA A 59 13.06 -0.39 -10.64
C ALA A 59 14.15 -1.10 -11.46
N ASP A 60 15.16 -0.36 -11.92
CA ASP A 60 16.32 -0.92 -12.61
C ASP A 60 17.08 -1.89 -11.70
N ARG A 61 17.31 -1.55 -10.42
CA ARG A 61 17.96 -2.45 -9.46
C ARG A 61 17.13 -3.72 -9.23
N LEU A 62 15.82 -3.58 -9.04
CA LEU A 62 14.92 -4.72 -8.84
C LEU A 62 14.96 -5.69 -10.04
N ALA A 63 15.02 -5.14 -11.26
CA ALA A 63 15.00 -5.92 -12.50
C ALA A 63 16.36 -6.54 -12.87
N GLN A 64 17.48 -5.86 -12.55
CA GLN A 64 18.83 -6.24 -13.00
C GLN A 64 19.61 -7.04 -11.95
N ASP A 65 19.36 -6.81 -10.65
CA ASP A 65 20.17 -7.37 -9.56
C ASP A 65 19.56 -8.66 -8.96
N GLY A 66 18.57 -9.24 -9.62
CA GLY A 66 17.96 -10.54 -9.29
C GLY A 66 16.75 -10.50 -8.35
N TRP A 67 16.39 -9.34 -7.80
CA TRP A 67 15.27 -9.20 -6.85
C TRP A 67 13.92 -9.63 -7.46
N ARG A 68 13.60 -9.12 -8.65
CA ARG A 68 12.37 -9.51 -9.36
C ARG A 68 12.30 -11.01 -9.57
N ASP A 69 13.41 -11.63 -9.95
CA ASP A 69 13.48 -13.06 -10.24
C ASP A 69 13.33 -13.91 -8.96
N LEU A 70 13.63 -13.34 -7.79
CA LEU A 70 13.34 -13.90 -6.46
C LEU A 70 11.92 -13.61 -5.96
N GLY A 71 11.12 -12.83 -6.70
CA GLY A 71 9.72 -12.52 -6.40
C GLY A 71 9.44 -11.11 -5.89
N TYR A 72 10.46 -10.25 -5.73
CA TYR A 72 10.28 -8.85 -5.33
C TYR A 72 9.79 -8.01 -6.51
N VAL A 73 8.47 -7.95 -6.70
CA VAL A 73 7.85 -7.39 -7.90
C VAL A 73 7.15 -6.05 -7.68
N TYR A 74 6.85 -5.67 -6.44
CA TYR A 74 6.21 -4.38 -6.14
C TYR A 74 7.24 -3.27 -5.96
N LEU A 75 7.03 -2.13 -6.60
CA LEU A 75 7.76 -0.88 -6.42
C LEU A 75 6.77 0.16 -5.92
N ASN A 76 6.80 0.47 -4.62
CA ASN A 76 5.74 1.25 -3.98
C ASN A 76 6.20 2.66 -3.61
N ILE A 77 5.48 3.64 -4.16
CA ILE A 77 5.54 5.04 -3.75
C ILE A 77 4.80 5.17 -2.41
N ASP A 78 5.43 5.84 -1.43
CA ASP A 78 4.80 6.19 -0.15
C ASP A 78 4.44 7.70 -0.12
N ASP A 79 4.31 8.33 1.05
CA ASP A 79 3.91 9.74 1.17
C ASP A 79 4.84 10.70 0.39
N CYS A 80 4.40 11.95 0.27
CA CYS A 80 5.16 13.07 -0.29
C CYS A 80 5.34 13.08 -1.81
N TRP A 81 4.61 12.26 -2.57
CA TRP A 81 4.64 12.30 -4.05
C TRP A 81 3.71 13.37 -4.66
N ILE A 82 2.67 13.77 -3.93
CA ILE A 82 1.57 14.60 -4.43
C ILE A 82 2.04 16.05 -4.62
N GLY A 83 1.72 16.65 -5.76
CA GLY A 83 1.91 18.09 -6.01
C GLY A 83 0.68 18.92 -5.66
N GLY A 84 -0.51 18.34 -5.79
CA GLY A 84 -1.77 19.00 -5.51
C GLY A 84 -2.97 18.24 -6.07
N ARG A 85 -4.08 18.97 -6.22
CA ARG A 85 -5.21 18.56 -7.06
C ARG A 85 -5.36 19.57 -8.20
N ASP A 86 -5.67 19.08 -9.40
CA ASP A 86 -5.95 19.93 -10.56
C ASP A 86 -7.30 20.66 -10.42
N SER A 87 -7.67 21.45 -11.43
CA SER A 87 -8.94 22.20 -11.43
C SER A 87 -10.21 21.32 -11.44
N LYS A 88 -10.07 20.02 -11.72
CA LYS A 88 -11.14 19.02 -11.65
C LYS A 88 -11.10 18.24 -10.33
N GLY A 89 -10.17 18.56 -9.43
CA GLY A 89 -9.98 17.88 -8.16
C GLY A 89 -9.19 16.58 -8.26
N ARG A 90 -8.63 16.24 -9.43
CA ARG A 90 -7.83 15.02 -9.62
C ARG A 90 -6.46 15.20 -8.98
N LEU A 91 -5.97 14.18 -8.26
CA LEU A 91 -4.58 14.17 -7.78
C LEU A 91 -3.61 14.35 -8.94
N VAL A 92 -2.57 15.16 -8.71
CA VAL A 92 -1.43 15.31 -9.62
C VAL A 92 -0.13 15.14 -8.82
N PRO A 93 0.88 14.46 -9.35
CA PRO A 93 2.17 14.37 -8.70
C PRO A 93 2.89 15.73 -8.75
N ASP A 94 3.90 15.91 -7.91
CA ASP A 94 4.76 17.09 -7.95
C ASP A 94 5.45 17.18 -9.31
N SER A 95 5.17 18.25 -10.06
CA SER A 95 5.63 18.38 -11.45
C SER A 95 7.13 18.61 -11.60
N LYS A 96 7.84 19.00 -10.53
CA LYS A 96 9.30 19.12 -10.54
C LYS A 96 9.98 17.79 -10.28
N ARG A 97 9.39 16.96 -9.39
CA ARG A 97 9.97 15.68 -8.96
C ARG A 97 9.49 14.50 -9.80
N PHE A 98 8.32 14.61 -10.42
CA PHE A 98 7.72 13.64 -11.35
C PHE A 98 7.29 14.32 -12.66
N PRO A 99 8.22 14.96 -13.40
CA PRO A 99 7.90 15.68 -14.63
C PRO A 99 7.17 14.85 -15.70
N HIS A 100 7.36 13.52 -15.77
CA HIS A 100 6.66 12.66 -16.73
C HIS A 100 5.33 12.09 -16.18
N GLY A 101 5.06 12.25 -14.88
CA GLY A 101 3.84 11.81 -14.23
C GLY A 101 3.78 10.31 -13.88
N ILE A 102 2.78 9.93 -13.09
CA ILE A 102 2.68 8.57 -12.52
C ILE A 102 2.40 7.50 -13.58
N ALA A 103 1.57 7.80 -14.59
CA ALA A 103 1.27 6.83 -15.65
C ALA A 103 2.52 6.42 -16.44
N PHE A 104 3.46 7.36 -16.68
CA PHE A 104 4.75 7.06 -17.28
C PHE A 104 5.58 6.13 -16.38
N LEU A 105 5.64 6.41 -15.07
CA LEU A 105 6.37 5.57 -14.12
C LEU A 105 5.78 4.16 -14.01
N ALA A 106 4.45 4.04 -14.09
CA ALA A 106 3.78 2.73 -14.15
C ALA A 106 4.17 1.96 -15.41
N ASP A 107 4.10 2.60 -16.59
CA ASP A 107 4.52 1.99 -17.85
C ASP A 107 6.00 1.58 -17.82
N TYR A 108 6.87 2.37 -17.19
CA TYR A 108 8.28 2.04 -16.99
C TYR A 108 8.46 0.81 -16.09
N ALA A 109 7.82 0.78 -14.91
CA ALA A 109 7.86 -0.38 -14.01
C ALA A 109 7.33 -1.65 -14.69
N HIS A 110 6.22 -1.55 -15.41
CA HIS A 110 5.63 -2.68 -16.15
C HIS A 110 6.54 -3.20 -17.25
N SER A 111 7.28 -2.32 -17.95
CA SER A 111 8.25 -2.71 -18.98
C SER A 111 9.38 -3.60 -18.42
N LEU A 112 9.66 -3.49 -17.12
CA LEU A 112 10.64 -4.28 -16.39
C LEU A 112 10.04 -5.52 -15.71
N GLY A 113 8.74 -5.80 -15.91
CA GLY A 113 8.03 -6.90 -15.27
C GLY A 113 7.75 -6.67 -13.78
N LEU A 114 7.77 -5.42 -13.33
CA LEU A 114 7.42 -4.99 -11.98
C LEU A 114 5.97 -4.49 -11.93
N LYS A 115 5.52 -4.17 -10.72
CA LYS A 115 4.20 -3.62 -10.38
C LYS A 115 4.39 -2.31 -9.64
N LEU A 116 3.61 -1.28 -9.96
CA LEU A 116 3.70 0.02 -9.29
C LEU A 116 2.67 0.11 -8.17
N GLY A 117 3.13 0.34 -6.94
CA GLY A 117 2.26 0.77 -5.84
C GLY A 117 2.27 2.28 -5.65
N ILE A 118 1.16 2.81 -5.13
CA ILE A 118 1.01 4.21 -4.76
C ILE A 118 0.44 4.36 -3.35
N TYR A 119 0.53 5.57 -2.82
CA TYR A 119 0.06 5.94 -1.51
C TYR A 119 -1.04 7.01 -1.57
N ALA A 120 -2.02 6.87 -0.69
CA ALA A 120 -2.99 7.89 -0.33
C ALA A 120 -3.27 7.82 1.17
N ASP A 121 -4.07 8.76 1.67
CA ASP A 121 -4.51 8.79 3.07
C ASP A 121 -6.02 8.97 3.13
N MET A 122 -6.71 8.14 3.92
CA MET A 122 -8.14 8.27 4.21
C MET A 122 -8.37 9.36 5.26
N GLY A 123 -8.26 10.62 4.83
CA GLY A 123 -8.32 11.78 5.71
C GLY A 123 -8.25 13.10 4.95
N SER A 124 -8.20 14.21 5.70
CA SER A 124 -8.11 15.54 5.10
C SER A 124 -6.73 15.82 4.47
N PHE A 125 -5.68 15.23 5.05
CA PHE A 125 -4.30 15.33 4.59
C PHE A 125 -3.62 13.98 4.77
N THR A 126 -2.54 13.75 4.03
CA THR A 126 -1.60 12.68 4.38
C THR A 126 -0.90 12.97 5.69
N CYS A 127 -0.27 11.97 6.31
CA CYS A 127 0.51 12.16 7.53
C CYS A 127 1.56 13.29 7.43
N MET A 128 2.15 13.52 6.25
CA MET A 128 3.09 14.63 6.00
C MET A 128 2.44 15.92 5.48
N GLY A 129 1.11 16.02 5.48
CA GLY A 129 0.38 17.26 5.17
C GLY A 129 0.06 17.46 3.69
N TYR A 130 0.22 16.44 2.84
CA TYR A 130 -0.18 16.50 1.42
C TYR A 130 -1.70 16.32 1.26
N PRO A 131 -2.30 16.64 0.10
CA PRO A 131 -3.73 16.44 -0.11
C PRO A 131 -4.20 15.02 0.21
N GLY A 132 -5.10 14.88 1.19
CA GLY A 132 -5.69 13.59 1.57
C GLY A 132 -6.82 13.17 0.63
N THR A 133 -7.24 11.93 0.75
CA THR A 133 -8.43 11.37 0.11
C THR A 133 -9.58 11.42 1.09
N THR A 134 -10.35 12.50 1.08
CA THR A 134 -11.59 12.64 1.85
C THR A 134 -12.70 11.75 1.29
N LEU A 135 -13.78 11.54 2.05
CA LEU A 135 -14.89 10.66 1.64
C LEU A 135 -15.50 11.04 0.27
N ASP A 136 -15.52 12.31 -0.10
CA ASP A 136 -15.99 12.81 -1.40
C ASP A 136 -14.99 12.57 -2.56
N LYS A 137 -13.74 12.24 -2.25
CA LYS A 137 -12.66 11.98 -3.23
C LYS A 137 -12.36 10.51 -3.48
N VAL A 138 -12.81 9.61 -2.61
CA VAL A 138 -12.54 8.17 -2.71
C VAL A 138 -12.76 7.60 -4.11
N GLU A 139 -13.92 7.85 -4.73
CA GLU A 139 -14.24 7.33 -6.06
C GLU A 139 -13.38 7.97 -7.16
N GLN A 140 -13.16 9.29 -7.08
CA GLN A 140 -12.33 10.03 -8.04
C GLN A 140 -10.86 9.56 -8.00
N ASP A 141 -10.33 9.33 -6.80
CA ASP A 141 -8.93 8.94 -6.61
C ASP A 141 -8.72 7.47 -6.96
N ALA A 142 -9.65 6.57 -6.61
CA ALA A 142 -9.63 5.18 -7.07
C ALA A 142 -9.59 5.09 -8.61
N GLN A 143 -10.45 5.84 -9.29
CA GLN A 143 -10.48 5.92 -10.76
C GLN A 143 -9.16 6.50 -11.30
N THR A 144 -8.60 7.51 -10.63
CA THR A 144 -7.31 8.11 -11.00
C THR A 144 -6.17 7.09 -10.96
N PHE A 145 -6.08 6.29 -9.91
CA PHE A 145 -5.06 5.25 -9.76
C PHE A 145 -5.22 4.15 -10.80
N ALA A 146 -6.46 3.72 -11.08
CA ALA A 146 -6.73 2.71 -12.11
C ALA A 146 -6.35 3.19 -13.51
N GLU A 147 -6.66 4.45 -13.85
CA GLU A 147 -6.28 5.07 -15.14
C GLU A 147 -4.76 5.21 -15.30
N TRP A 148 -4.04 5.47 -14.20
CA TRP A 148 -2.58 5.47 -14.19
C TRP A 148 -1.96 4.07 -14.15
N LYS A 149 -2.79 3.01 -14.20
CA LYS A 149 -2.35 1.61 -14.19
C LYS A 149 -1.58 1.23 -12.92
N VAL A 150 -1.93 1.81 -11.77
CA VAL A 150 -1.37 1.42 -10.46
C VAL A 150 -1.80 -0.02 -10.12
N ASP A 151 -0.93 -0.80 -9.49
CA ASP A 151 -1.15 -2.21 -9.12
C ASP A 151 -1.39 -2.43 -7.63
N MET A 152 -1.06 -1.44 -6.79
CA MET A 152 -1.25 -1.50 -5.34
C MET A 152 -1.52 -0.11 -4.77
N LEU A 153 -2.43 -0.02 -3.80
CA LEU A 153 -2.67 1.19 -3.02
C LEU A 153 -2.39 0.90 -1.55
N LYS A 154 -1.51 1.67 -0.93
CA LYS A 154 -1.50 1.88 0.53
C LYS A 154 -2.42 3.05 0.86
N LEU A 155 -3.41 2.83 1.72
CA LEU A 155 -4.29 3.89 2.22
C LEU A 155 -4.09 4.09 3.72
N ASP A 156 -3.45 5.20 4.05
CA ASP A 156 -3.19 5.58 5.44
C ASP A 156 -4.41 6.18 6.13
N GLY A 157 -4.27 6.58 7.39
CA GLY A 157 -5.40 7.01 8.22
C GLY A 157 -5.15 8.27 9.04
N CYS A 158 -4.17 9.11 8.71
CA CYS A 158 -3.96 10.37 9.41
C CYS A 158 -5.11 11.36 9.15
N TYR A 159 -5.22 12.40 9.98
CA TYR A 159 -6.20 13.49 9.80
C TYR A 159 -7.65 13.04 9.52
N SER A 160 -8.07 11.96 10.18
CA SER A 160 -9.41 11.38 10.09
C SER A 160 -9.93 10.95 11.44
N THR A 161 -11.25 10.89 11.55
CA THR A 161 -11.98 10.33 12.68
C THR A 161 -12.21 8.83 12.50
N SER A 162 -12.44 8.10 13.60
CA SER A 162 -12.81 6.68 13.53
C SER A 162 -14.05 6.44 12.66
N LYS A 163 -14.99 7.40 12.63
CA LYS A 163 -16.18 7.32 11.77
C LYS A 163 -15.82 7.41 10.29
N GLU A 164 -14.95 8.35 9.93
CA GLU A 164 -14.51 8.51 8.53
C GLU A 164 -13.72 7.30 8.06
N ARG A 165 -12.87 6.69 8.89
CA ARG A 165 -12.19 5.43 8.55
C ARG A 165 -13.18 4.28 8.36
N ALA A 166 -14.15 4.14 9.28
CA ALA A 166 -15.18 3.10 9.19
C ALA A 166 -16.04 3.18 7.93
N GLU A 167 -16.24 4.37 7.36
CA GLU A 167 -16.90 4.56 6.08
C GLU A 167 -15.92 4.46 4.90
N GLY A 168 -14.74 5.06 5.04
CA GLY A 168 -13.79 5.33 3.98
C GLY A 168 -13.04 4.09 3.47
N TYR A 169 -12.57 3.20 4.35
CA TYR A 169 -11.87 1.99 3.93
C TYR A 169 -12.78 1.04 3.11
N PRO A 170 -14.01 0.70 3.56
CA PRO A 170 -14.95 -0.05 2.73
C PRO A 170 -15.31 0.67 1.43
N LYS A 171 -15.48 2.00 1.47
CA LYS A 171 -15.77 2.80 0.28
C LYS A 171 -14.63 2.74 -0.73
N MET A 172 -13.37 2.79 -0.29
CA MET A 172 -12.20 2.67 -1.16
C MET A 172 -12.10 1.27 -1.76
N ALA A 173 -12.28 0.21 -0.98
CA ALA A 173 -12.30 -1.16 -1.49
C ALA A 173 -13.36 -1.35 -2.59
N ALA A 174 -14.57 -0.83 -2.36
CA ALA A 174 -15.65 -0.85 -3.35
C ALA A 174 -15.31 -0.02 -4.60
N ALA A 175 -14.74 1.18 -4.43
CA ALA A 175 -14.35 2.05 -5.52
C ALA A 175 -13.24 1.46 -6.39
N LEU A 176 -12.20 0.87 -5.78
CA LEU A 176 -11.14 0.15 -6.48
C LEU A 176 -11.71 -1.01 -7.30
N ASN A 177 -12.58 -1.82 -6.71
CA ASN A 177 -13.24 -2.92 -7.40
C ASN A 177 -14.08 -2.43 -8.60
N ALA A 178 -14.81 -1.32 -8.44
CA ALA A 178 -15.64 -0.72 -9.49
C ALA A 178 -14.84 -0.22 -10.71
N THR A 179 -13.54 0.07 -10.56
CA THR A 179 -12.68 0.44 -11.69
C THR A 179 -12.43 -0.71 -12.68
N GLY A 180 -12.63 -1.96 -12.25
CA GLY A 180 -12.34 -3.16 -13.03
C GLY A 180 -10.84 -3.50 -13.15
N ARG A 181 -9.94 -2.67 -12.61
CA ARG A 181 -8.50 -2.99 -12.50
C ARG A 181 -8.23 -3.72 -11.19
N PRO A 182 -7.56 -4.89 -11.19
CA PRO A 182 -7.07 -5.51 -9.96
C PRO A 182 -5.99 -4.62 -9.34
N ILE A 183 -6.31 -3.98 -8.20
CA ILE A 183 -5.38 -3.18 -7.40
C ILE A 183 -5.31 -3.83 -6.02
N ALA A 184 -4.11 -4.21 -5.60
CA ALA A 184 -3.92 -4.74 -4.25
C ALA A 184 -4.12 -3.64 -3.22
N PHE A 185 -4.86 -3.92 -2.14
CA PHE A 185 -5.23 -2.87 -1.19
C PHE A 185 -4.62 -3.11 0.19
N SER A 186 -3.71 -2.22 0.59
CA SER A 186 -3.03 -2.20 1.88
C SER A 186 -3.68 -1.15 2.79
N CYS A 187 -4.23 -1.60 3.91
CA CYS A 187 -5.05 -0.77 4.78
C CYS A 187 -4.34 -0.47 6.10
N SER A 188 -4.08 0.79 6.42
CA SER A 188 -3.54 1.15 7.74
C SER A 188 -4.59 1.19 8.86
N TRP A 189 -5.88 0.97 8.53
CA TRP A 189 -7.01 1.15 9.45
C TRP A 189 -6.79 0.59 10.87
N PRO A 190 -6.40 -0.69 11.06
CA PRO A 190 -6.30 -1.23 12.41
C PRO A 190 -5.26 -0.54 13.29
N ALA A 191 -4.12 -0.07 12.73
CA ALA A 191 -3.13 0.69 13.50
C ALA A 191 -3.73 1.96 14.14
N TYR A 192 -4.67 2.64 13.45
CA TYR A 192 -5.35 3.84 13.96
C TYR A 192 -6.49 3.53 14.94
N GLU A 193 -6.82 2.26 15.17
CA GLU A 193 -7.83 1.81 16.13
C GLU A 193 -7.22 0.98 17.29
N GLY A 194 -5.89 0.87 17.34
CA GLY A 194 -5.14 0.15 18.37
C GLY A 194 -4.92 -1.34 18.09
N GLY A 195 -5.21 -1.81 16.87
CA GLY A 195 -4.83 -3.13 16.38
C GLY A 195 -5.63 -4.32 16.92
N LEU A 196 -6.61 -4.12 17.80
CA LEU A 196 -7.29 -5.22 18.51
C LEU A 196 -8.82 -5.10 18.53
N PRO A 197 -9.53 -6.23 18.64
CA PRO A 197 -10.94 -6.24 19.00
C PRO A 197 -11.19 -5.56 20.36
N PRO A 198 -12.37 -4.96 20.59
CA PRO A 198 -13.53 -4.91 19.69
C PRO A 198 -13.51 -3.74 18.71
N ARG A 199 -12.50 -2.86 18.75
CA ARG A 199 -12.41 -1.69 17.85
C ARG A 199 -12.04 -2.09 16.43
N VAL A 200 -11.20 -3.12 16.29
CA VAL A 200 -10.85 -3.72 15.01
C VAL A 200 -11.71 -4.95 14.74
N ASN A 201 -12.32 -5.00 13.56
CA ASN A 201 -13.03 -6.18 13.05
C ASN A 201 -12.21 -6.82 11.91
N TYR A 202 -11.44 -7.86 12.24
CA TYR A 202 -10.59 -8.54 11.27
C TYR A 202 -11.35 -9.33 10.20
N SER A 203 -12.58 -9.80 10.48
CA SER A 203 -13.42 -10.40 9.44
C SER A 203 -13.75 -9.39 8.34
N LEU A 204 -14.10 -8.15 8.72
CA LEU A 204 -14.33 -7.08 7.75
C LEU A 204 -13.05 -6.72 7.00
N LEU A 205 -11.90 -6.62 7.69
CA LEU A 205 -10.63 -6.33 7.03
C LEU A 205 -10.24 -7.41 6.02
N ALA A 206 -10.43 -8.69 6.35
CA ALA A 206 -10.20 -9.80 5.42
C ALA A 206 -11.08 -9.71 4.17
N ASP A 207 -12.31 -9.23 4.31
CA ASP A 207 -13.24 -9.05 3.19
C ASP A 207 -12.91 -7.83 2.32
N ILE A 208 -12.21 -6.80 2.84
CA ILE A 208 -12.04 -5.53 2.13
C ILE A 208 -10.60 -5.13 1.86
N CYS A 209 -9.58 -5.84 2.38
CA CYS A 209 -8.17 -5.48 2.29
C CYS A 209 -7.31 -6.70 1.95
N ASN A 210 -6.26 -6.52 1.16
CA ASN A 210 -5.30 -7.60 0.89
C ASN A 210 -4.22 -7.75 1.97
N LEU A 211 -3.94 -6.67 2.68
CA LEU A 211 -3.10 -6.66 3.87
C LEU A 211 -3.46 -5.45 4.73
N TRP A 212 -3.08 -5.48 6.00
CA TRP A 212 -3.32 -4.38 6.92
C TRP A 212 -2.20 -4.18 7.93
N ARG A 213 -1.80 -2.92 8.14
CA ARG A 213 -0.84 -2.54 9.18
C ARG A 213 -1.52 -2.57 10.53
N ASN A 214 -1.14 -3.52 11.38
CA ASN A 214 -1.79 -3.75 12.68
C ASN A 214 -1.33 -2.76 13.76
N TYR A 215 -0.07 -2.34 13.70
CA TYR A 215 0.64 -1.74 14.82
C TYR A 215 1.58 -0.60 14.36
N ASP A 216 2.36 -0.06 15.32
CA ASP A 216 3.23 1.11 15.16
C ASP A 216 4.22 1.00 13.99
N ASP A 217 4.62 2.15 13.46
CA ASP A 217 5.61 2.25 12.39
C ASP A 217 7.00 1.76 12.82
N ILE A 218 7.59 0.92 11.99
CA ILE A 218 8.95 0.45 12.18
C ILE A 218 9.96 1.59 11.99
N GLN A 219 10.97 1.59 12.84
CA GLN A 219 12.12 2.47 12.78
C GLN A 219 13.39 1.64 12.60
N ASP A 220 14.45 2.25 12.05
CA ASP A 220 15.78 1.63 11.90
C ASP A 220 16.47 1.40 13.26
N SER A 221 15.91 0.51 14.08
CA SER A 221 16.43 0.15 15.39
C SER A 221 15.97 -1.25 15.81
N TRP A 222 16.84 -2.00 16.47
CA TRP A 222 16.48 -3.32 17.01
C TRP A 222 15.34 -3.24 18.05
N THR A 223 15.28 -2.15 18.80
CA THR A 223 14.18 -1.90 19.75
C THR A 223 12.83 -1.86 19.06
N SER A 224 12.73 -1.23 17.89
CA SER A 224 11.48 -1.18 17.12
C SER A 224 11.09 -2.55 16.56
N VAL A 225 12.07 -3.33 16.08
CA VAL A 225 11.83 -4.72 15.65
C VAL A 225 11.30 -5.56 16.79
N LEU A 226 11.93 -5.50 17.96
CA LEU A 226 11.50 -6.27 19.14
C LEU A 226 10.12 -5.81 19.64
N SER A 227 9.82 -4.50 19.64
CA SER A 227 8.50 -4.03 20.08
C SER A 227 7.37 -4.53 19.17
N ILE A 228 7.61 -4.57 17.85
CA ILE A 228 6.65 -5.14 16.90
C ILE A 228 6.51 -6.65 17.12
N LEU A 229 7.62 -7.38 17.23
CA LEU A 229 7.60 -8.83 17.47
C LEU A 229 6.84 -9.18 18.76
N ASP A 230 7.16 -8.51 19.86
CA ASP A 230 6.52 -8.71 21.16
C ASP A 230 5.02 -8.43 21.07
N TRP A 231 4.61 -7.35 20.40
CA TRP A 231 3.19 -7.03 20.23
C TRP A 231 2.45 -8.10 19.43
N PHE A 232 3.02 -8.57 18.32
CA PHE A 232 2.41 -9.63 17.50
C PHE A 232 2.32 -10.96 18.24
N VAL A 233 3.37 -11.35 18.98
CA VAL A 233 3.37 -12.59 19.78
C VAL A 233 2.36 -12.53 20.91
N ASN A 234 2.25 -11.39 21.60
CA ASN A 234 1.31 -11.21 22.71
C ASN A 234 -0.16 -11.26 22.27
N HIS A 235 -0.45 -11.03 20.99
CA HIS A 235 -1.80 -11.04 20.42
C HIS A 235 -1.95 -12.08 19.29
N GLN A 236 -1.09 -13.11 19.26
CA GLN A 236 -1.07 -14.08 18.17
C GLN A 236 -2.37 -14.90 18.09
N ASP A 237 -3.06 -15.10 19.21
CA ASP A 237 -4.31 -15.87 19.24
C ASP A 237 -5.44 -15.12 18.50
N GLU A 238 -5.40 -13.78 18.46
CA GLU A 238 -6.29 -12.97 17.63
C GLU A 238 -5.78 -12.81 16.19
N LEU A 239 -4.46 -12.66 16.00
CA LEU A 239 -3.88 -12.26 14.72
C LEU A 239 -3.57 -13.44 13.79
N GLN A 240 -3.09 -14.56 14.32
CA GLN A 240 -2.70 -15.73 13.51
C GLN A 240 -3.88 -16.30 12.69
N PRO A 241 -5.10 -16.46 13.24
CA PRO A 241 -6.19 -17.08 12.50
C PRO A 241 -6.75 -16.23 11.34
N VAL A 242 -6.48 -14.92 11.33
CA VAL A 242 -7.07 -13.99 10.35
C VAL A 242 -6.18 -13.78 9.11
N ALA A 243 -4.93 -14.26 9.14
CA ALA A 243 -4.03 -14.20 7.99
C ALA A 243 -4.19 -15.42 7.07
N GLY A 244 -4.22 -15.18 5.76
CA GLY A 244 -4.34 -16.24 4.76
C GLY A 244 -4.24 -15.74 3.32
N PRO A 245 -4.35 -16.64 2.32
CA PRO A 245 -4.22 -16.30 0.90
C PRO A 245 -5.19 -15.21 0.42
N GLY A 246 -4.69 -13.99 0.30
CA GLY A 246 -5.43 -12.83 -0.16
C GLY A 246 -5.63 -11.76 0.92
N HIS A 247 -5.28 -12.03 2.19
CA HIS A 247 -5.50 -11.14 3.33
C HIS A 247 -4.44 -11.38 4.43
N TRP A 248 -3.49 -10.45 4.61
CA TRP A 248 -2.33 -10.65 5.50
C TRP A 248 -2.24 -9.60 6.61
N ASN A 249 -1.79 -10.02 7.80
CA ASN A 249 -1.25 -9.06 8.77
C ASN A 249 0.07 -8.48 8.26
N ASP A 250 0.28 -7.17 8.49
CA ASP A 250 1.48 -6.45 8.08
C ASP A 250 2.20 -5.87 9.32
N PRO A 251 3.30 -6.50 9.80
CA PRO A 251 4.20 -5.95 10.82
C PRO A 251 5.09 -4.79 10.34
N ASP A 252 4.79 -4.18 9.19
CA ASP A 252 5.56 -3.13 8.53
C ASP A 252 6.79 -3.64 7.75
N MET A 253 7.49 -2.70 7.13
CA MET A 253 8.64 -2.93 6.25
C MET A 253 9.80 -3.66 6.93
N VAL A 254 10.63 -4.35 6.14
CA VAL A 254 11.95 -4.81 6.59
C VAL A 254 12.94 -3.63 6.54
N PRO A 255 13.45 -3.14 7.69
CA PRO A 255 14.33 -1.98 7.72
C PRO A 255 15.71 -2.33 7.15
N ALA A 256 16.37 -1.35 6.53
CA ALA A 256 17.71 -1.52 5.95
C ALA A 256 18.83 -1.47 7.03
N TRP A 257 18.61 -2.15 8.15
CA TRP A 257 19.47 -2.07 9.34
C TRP A 257 20.85 -2.68 9.08
N LYS A 258 21.89 -1.84 9.17
CA LYS A 258 23.30 -2.25 9.00
C LYS A 258 23.77 -3.31 10.00
N GLY A 259 23.11 -3.47 11.14
CA GLY A 259 23.50 -4.45 12.17
C GLY A 259 22.85 -5.83 12.05
N MET A 260 21.97 -6.07 11.06
CA MET A 260 21.43 -7.41 10.75
C MET A 260 22.37 -8.19 9.81
N ALA A 261 23.39 -7.54 9.27
CA ALA A 261 24.48 -8.20 8.58
C ALA A 261 25.29 -9.04 9.58
N LEU A 262 24.95 -10.33 9.64
CA LEU A 262 25.78 -11.36 10.22
C LEU A 262 27.19 -11.30 9.58
N GLY A 263 28.15 -10.73 10.31
CA GLY A 263 29.57 -11.06 10.16
C GLY A 263 30.30 -10.68 8.87
N SER A 264 29.94 -9.61 8.13
CA SER A 264 30.81 -9.10 7.06
C SER A 264 30.78 -7.58 6.91
N PRO A 265 31.94 -6.88 7.07
CA PRO A 265 32.02 -5.43 6.96
C PRO A 265 32.33 -5.01 5.52
N SER A 266 31.44 -5.28 4.56
CA SER A 266 31.45 -4.58 3.26
C SER A 266 30.30 -5.05 2.36
N MET A 267 29.14 -4.42 2.47
CA MET A 267 28.26 -4.25 1.31
C MET A 267 27.79 -2.78 1.25
N PRO A 268 27.86 -2.12 0.08
CA PRO A 268 27.42 -0.75 -0.07
C PRO A 268 25.90 -0.60 0.13
N ALA A 269 25.51 0.63 0.51
CA ALA A 269 24.24 1.04 1.09
C ALA A 269 23.04 1.05 0.12
N LEU A 270 22.70 -0.09 -0.47
CA LEU A 270 21.52 -0.25 -1.35
C LEU A 270 20.82 -1.59 -1.09
N LEU A 271 20.54 -1.92 0.17
CA LEU A 271 19.58 -2.99 0.46
C LEU A 271 18.17 -2.40 0.32
N PRO A 272 17.35 -2.87 -0.63
CA PRO A 272 15.97 -2.44 -0.74
C PRO A 272 15.22 -2.79 0.55
N THR A 273 14.50 -1.80 1.11
CA THR A 273 13.50 -2.02 2.16
C THR A 273 12.45 -2.99 1.63
N VAL A 274 12.44 -4.21 2.14
CA VAL A 274 11.60 -5.30 1.64
C VAL A 274 10.19 -5.20 2.22
N LEU A 275 9.15 -5.27 1.37
CA LEU A 275 7.79 -5.54 1.83
C LEU A 275 7.72 -6.96 2.42
N CYS A 276 7.42 -7.00 3.72
CA CYS A 276 6.86 -8.09 4.51
C CYS A 276 7.26 -9.53 4.14
N SER A 277 8.11 -10.16 4.97
CA SER A 277 8.17 -11.62 5.05
C SER A 277 7.27 -12.08 6.21
N SER A 278 6.14 -12.72 5.92
CA SER A 278 5.44 -13.46 6.97
C SER A 278 6.30 -14.66 7.38
N PHE A 279 6.73 -14.72 8.63
CA PHE A 279 7.36 -15.92 9.17
C PHE A 279 6.31 -17.04 9.20
N GLN A 280 6.54 -18.09 8.42
CA GLN A 280 5.92 -19.40 8.58
C GLN A 280 6.95 -20.35 9.19
#